data_AF-A0A0C9MXK8-F1
#
_entry.id   AF-A0A0C9MXK8-F1
#
_cell.length_a   1.000
_cell.length_b   1.000
_cell.length_c   1.000
_cell.angle_alpha   90.00
_cell.angle_beta   90.00
_cell.angle_gamma   90.00
#
_symmetry.space_group_name_H-M   'P 1'
#
loop_
_entity.id
_entity.type
_entity.pdbx_description
1 polymer ?
#
loop_
_entity_poly.entity_id
_entity_poly.type
_entity_poly.pdbx_seq_one_letter_code
_entity_poly.pdbx_strand_id
1 'polypeptide(L)'
;MTGIALIGWDRTGWARPMALGDHWWRLRDRRGPLAMLVLAAAYLGLFADATAIFVRWIVDVPIPPIPSALLWLFAVNTMLLWWRLVMRMVFTGRAYGWREALWSLPRFVIGNFVALAAAPRALIRYVFVLRGRPAVWDKTRHHFPDLSTQP
;
A
#
# COMPACT_ATOMS: atom_id res chain seq x y z
N MET A 1 9.24 -0.84 6.76
CA MET A 1 9.23 -1.21 5.31
C MET A 1 9.95 -0.13 4.53
N THR A 2 11.27 -0.24 4.44
CA THR A 2 12.18 0.91 4.31
C THR A 2 13.17 0.65 3.18
N GLY A 3 13.04 1.32 2.05
CA GLY A 3 14.07 1.40 1.00
C GLY A 3 14.44 0.12 0.23
N ILE A 4 14.02 -1.08 0.69
CA ILE A 4 14.47 -2.38 0.17
C ILE A 4 14.19 -2.53 -1.33
N ALA A 5 13.00 -2.14 -1.79
CA ALA A 5 12.63 -2.28 -3.20
C ALA A 5 13.45 -1.37 -4.13
N LEU A 6 13.80 -0.15 -3.68
CA LEU A 6 14.56 0.82 -4.47
C LEU A 6 16.07 0.55 -4.43
N ILE A 7 16.60 0.14 -3.28
CA ILE A 7 18.01 -0.26 -3.14
C ILE A 7 18.25 -1.62 -3.82
N GLY A 8 17.27 -2.52 -3.76
CA GLY A 8 17.28 -3.78 -4.49
C GLY A 8 17.25 -3.57 -6.01
N TRP A 9 16.51 -2.56 -6.50
CA TRP A 9 16.51 -2.17 -7.91
C TRP A 9 17.90 -1.80 -8.39
N ASP A 10 18.58 -0.93 -7.66
CA ASP A 10 19.92 -0.42 -8.01
C ASP A 10 20.95 -1.55 -8.15
N ARG A 11 20.85 -2.58 -7.31
CA ARG A 11 21.79 -3.72 -7.32
C ARG A 11 21.45 -4.85 -8.27
N THR A 12 20.17 -5.08 -8.60
CA THR A 12 19.74 -6.27 -9.38
C THR A 12 19.31 -5.99 -10.82
N GLY A 13 19.15 -4.71 -11.20
CA GLY A 13 18.78 -4.31 -12.56
C GLY A 13 17.49 -4.95 -13.09
N TRP A 14 17.33 -4.92 -14.42
CA TRP A 14 16.29 -5.63 -15.15
C TRP A 14 16.87 -6.83 -15.89
N ALA A 15 16.06 -7.87 -16.09
CA ALA A 15 16.43 -9.03 -16.89
C ALA A 15 16.46 -8.67 -18.39
N ARG A 16 16.94 -9.58 -19.23
CA ARG A 16 16.99 -9.39 -20.70
C ARG A 16 15.59 -9.01 -21.23
N PRO A 17 15.48 -8.15 -22.27
CA PRO A 17 14.20 -7.59 -22.75
C PRO A 17 13.09 -8.61 -23.01
N MET A 18 13.44 -9.84 -23.43
CA MET A 18 12.48 -10.91 -23.77
C MET A 18 12.10 -11.82 -22.59
N ALA A 19 12.67 -11.63 -21.39
CA ALA A 19 12.37 -12.46 -20.22
C ALA A 19 11.10 -11.97 -19.50
N LEU A 20 9.94 -12.09 -20.16
CA LEU A 20 8.65 -11.58 -19.65
C LEU A 20 8.26 -12.14 -18.27
N GLY A 21 8.61 -13.39 -17.99
CA GLY A 21 8.38 -14.02 -16.68
C GLY A 21 9.17 -13.34 -15.56
N ASP A 22 10.46 -13.09 -15.78
CA ASP A 22 11.32 -12.38 -14.82
C ASP A 22 10.85 -10.94 -14.63
N HIS A 23 10.42 -10.27 -15.70
CA HIS A 23 9.83 -8.94 -15.61
C HIS A 23 8.58 -8.95 -14.74
N TRP A 24 7.70 -9.93 -14.91
CA TRP A 24 6.48 -10.05 -14.11
C TRP A 24 6.77 -10.27 -12.62
N TRP A 25 7.66 -11.21 -12.29
CA TRP A 25 8.03 -11.49 -10.90
C TRP A 25 8.69 -10.28 -10.24
N ARG A 26 9.61 -9.61 -10.93
CA ARG A 26 10.29 -8.40 -10.43
C ARG A 26 9.33 -7.22 -10.30
N LEU A 27 8.41 -7.02 -11.25
CA LEU A 27 7.41 -5.97 -11.18
C LEU A 27 6.46 -6.18 -10.00
N ARG A 28 6.04 -7.43 -9.75
CA ARG A 28 5.17 -7.78 -8.62
C ARG A 28 5.85 -7.53 -7.27
N ASP A 29 7.14 -7.81 -7.16
CA ASP A 29 7.94 -7.51 -5.96
C ASP A 29 8.13 -6.00 -5.75
N ARG A 30 8.39 -5.27 -6.86
CA ARG A 30 8.66 -3.83 -6.86
C ARG A 30 7.42 -2.96 -7.00
N ARG A 31 6.21 -3.51 -6.87
CA ARG A 31 4.95 -2.75 -6.98
C ARG A 31 4.70 -1.75 -5.84
N GLY A 32 5.43 -1.89 -4.72
CA GLY A 32 5.24 -1.09 -3.51
C GLY A 32 5.29 0.43 -3.76
N PRO A 33 6.36 0.97 -4.35
CA PRO A 33 6.46 2.40 -4.68
C PRO A 33 5.34 2.91 -5.60
N LEU A 34 5.01 2.17 -6.66
CA LEU A 34 3.92 2.51 -7.58
C LEU A 34 2.56 2.55 -6.86
N ALA A 35 2.28 1.54 -6.03
CA ALA A 35 1.06 1.48 -5.24
C ALA A 35 0.95 2.68 -4.28
N MET A 36 2.08 3.14 -3.72
CA MET A 36 2.10 4.33 -2.84
C MET A 36 1.80 5.62 -3.60
N LEU A 37 2.35 5.81 -4.81
CA LEU A 37 2.05 6.98 -5.65
C LEU A 37 0.56 7.03 -6.02
N VAL A 38 0.01 5.88 -6.44
CA VAL A 38 -1.42 5.76 -6.76
C VAL A 38 -2.27 6.06 -5.53
N LEU A 39 -1.90 5.54 -4.35
CA LEU A 39 -2.63 5.79 -3.11
C LEU A 39 -2.58 7.27 -2.71
N ALA A 40 -1.41 7.92 -2.82
CA ALA A 40 -1.26 9.35 -2.54
C ALA A 40 -2.12 10.21 -3.48
N ALA A 41 -2.09 9.92 -4.79
CA ALA A 41 -2.92 10.61 -5.77
C ALA A 41 -4.42 10.42 -5.47
N ALA A 42 -4.84 9.22 -5.09
CA ALA A 42 -6.22 8.94 -4.71
C ALA A 42 -6.68 9.75 -3.49
N TYR A 43 -5.86 9.84 -2.44
CA TYR A 43 -6.21 10.64 -1.25
C TYR A 43 -6.21 12.15 -1.53
N LEU A 44 -5.26 12.65 -2.34
CA LEU A 44 -5.25 14.06 -2.77
C LEU A 44 -6.48 14.38 -3.61
N GLY A 45 -6.86 13.49 -4.53
CA GLY A 45 -8.08 13.61 -5.31
C GLY A 45 -9.32 13.63 -4.43
N LEU A 46 -9.42 12.70 -3.47
CA LEU A 46 -10.51 12.67 -2.50
C LEU A 46 -10.62 13.97 -1.68
N PHE A 47 -9.49 14.52 -1.25
CA PHE A 47 -9.46 15.78 -0.52
C PHE A 47 -9.88 16.97 -1.39
N ALA A 48 -9.41 17.02 -2.64
CA ALA A 48 -9.78 18.05 -3.60
C ALA A 48 -11.28 17.98 -3.93
N ASP A 49 -11.83 16.79 -4.17
CA ASP A 49 -13.25 16.58 -4.42
C ASP A 49 -14.10 16.98 -3.21
N ALA A 50 -13.72 16.58 -2.00
CA ALA A 50 -14.42 16.97 -0.77
C ALA A 50 -14.44 18.49 -0.59
N THR A 51 -13.30 19.15 -0.84
CA THR A 51 -13.20 20.62 -0.79
C THR A 51 -14.05 21.28 -1.87
N ALA A 52 -14.05 20.74 -3.09
CA ALA A 52 -14.86 21.26 -4.19
C ALA A 52 -16.37 21.14 -3.92
N ILE A 53 -16.81 20.00 -3.36
CA ILE A 53 -18.20 19.80 -2.92
C ILE A 53 -18.56 20.79 -1.82
N PHE A 54 -17.68 20.97 -0.82
CA PHE A 54 -17.90 21.91 0.28
C PHE A 54 -18.02 23.36 -0.19
N VAL A 55 -17.14 23.81 -1.09
CA VAL A 55 -17.21 25.15 -1.69
C VAL A 55 -18.49 25.33 -2.49
N ARG A 56 -18.87 24.33 -3.31
CA ARG A 56 -20.12 24.38 -4.09
C ARG A 56 -21.35 24.45 -3.20
N TRP A 57 -21.34 23.76 -2.06
CA TRP A 57 -22.41 23.83 -1.07
C TRP A 57 -22.53 25.23 -0.45
N ILE A 58 -21.42 25.92 -0.19
CA ILE A 58 -21.42 27.31 0.31
C ILE A 58 -21.93 28.30 -0.74
N VAL A 59 -21.54 28.12 -2.00
CA VAL A 59 -21.84 29.06 -3.11
C VAL A 59 -23.15 28.70 -3.82
N ASP A 60 -23.89 27.69 -3.34
CA ASP A 60 -25.14 27.17 -3.90
C ASP A 60 -25.05 26.81 -5.40
N VAL A 61 -23.90 26.26 -5.80
CA VAL A 61 -23.67 25.80 -7.18
C VAL A 61 -24.00 24.32 -7.28
N PRO A 62 -24.84 23.89 -8.24
CA PRO A 62 -25.18 22.48 -8.39
C PRO A 62 -23.96 21.62 -8.71
N ILE A 63 -23.96 20.41 -8.17
CA ILE A 63 -22.91 19.41 -8.44
C ILE A 63 -23.14 18.85 -9.84
N PRO A 64 -22.13 18.86 -10.73
CA PRO A 64 -22.28 18.29 -12.07
C PRO A 64 -22.57 16.79 -12.00
N PRO A 65 -23.38 16.25 -12.92
CA PRO A 65 -23.68 14.82 -12.93
C PRO A 65 -22.41 14.00 -13.17
N ILE A 66 -22.29 12.90 -12.44
CA ILE A 66 -21.17 11.96 -12.60
C ILE A 66 -21.34 11.21 -13.93
N PRO A 67 -20.32 11.18 -14.81
CA PRO A 67 -20.38 10.43 -16.06
C PRO A 67 -20.67 8.94 -15.82
N SER A 68 -21.50 8.32 -16.67
CA SER A 68 -21.89 6.91 -16.55
C SER A 68 -20.69 5.95 -16.54
N ALA A 69 -19.65 6.24 -17.33
CA ALA A 69 -18.41 5.46 -17.34
C ALA A 69 -17.71 5.47 -15.98
N LEU A 70 -17.73 6.60 -15.27
CA LEU A 70 -17.11 6.73 -13.95
C LEU A 70 -17.92 5.98 -12.88
N LEU A 71 -19.25 5.99 -12.97
CA LEU A 71 -20.12 5.16 -12.11
C LEU A 71 -19.82 3.67 -12.29
N TRP A 72 -19.69 3.21 -13.53
CA TRP A 72 -19.29 1.82 -13.82
C TRP A 72 -17.92 1.50 -13.26
N LEU A 73 -16.95 2.40 -13.40
CA LEU A 73 -15.61 2.22 -12.85
C LEU A 73 -15.66 2.07 -11.32
N PHE A 74 -16.42 2.93 -10.62
CA PHE A 74 -16.59 2.83 -9.17
C PHE A 74 -17.33 1.56 -8.75
N ALA A 75 -18.36 1.14 -9.49
CA ALA A 75 -19.10 -0.09 -9.22
C ALA A 75 -18.19 -1.33 -9.33
N VAL A 76 -17.45 -1.46 -10.44
CA VAL A 76 -16.50 -2.56 -10.65
C VAL A 76 -15.40 -2.53 -9.61
N ASN A 77 -14.84 -1.35 -9.30
CA ASN A 77 -13.80 -1.24 -8.28
C ASN A 77 -14.29 -1.67 -6.89
N THR A 78 -15.51 -1.27 -6.52
CA THR A 78 -16.16 -1.64 -5.27
C THR A 78 -16.43 -3.14 -5.20
N MET A 79 -16.89 -3.75 -6.30
CA MET A 79 -17.07 -5.20 -6.41
C MET A 79 -15.75 -5.96 -6.19
N LEU A 80 -14.67 -5.51 -6.82
CA LEU A 80 -13.34 -6.11 -6.66
C LEU A 80 -12.77 -5.93 -5.24
N LEU A 81 -13.03 -4.79 -4.62
CA LEU A 81 -12.67 -4.53 -3.23
C LEU A 81 -13.41 -5.49 -2.29
N TRP A 82 -14.73 -5.64 -2.47
CA TRP A 82 -15.54 -6.59 -1.71
C TRP A 82 -15.04 -8.02 -1.85
N TRP A 83 -14.80 -8.47 -3.08
CA TRP A 83 -14.21 -9.77 -3.35
C TRP A 83 -12.91 -9.99 -2.57
N ARG A 84 -12.00 -9.00 -2.59
CA ARG A 84 -10.72 -9.07 -1.86
C ARG A 84 -10.92 -9.17 -0.35
N LEU A 85 -11.83 -8.38 0.22
CA LEU A 85 -12.13 -8.40 1.65
C LEU A 85 -12.74 -9.73 2.07
N VAL A 86 -13.69 -10.26 1.30
CA VAL A 86 -14.30 -11.58 1.53
C VAL A 86 -13.24 -12.67 1.51
N MET A 87 -12.40 -12.71 0.47
CA MET A 87 -11.33 -13.70 0.39
C MET A 87 -10.41 -13.62 1.61
N ARG A 88 -9.98 -12.41 2.00
CA ARG A 88 -9.16 -12.22 3.19
C ARG A 88 -9.83 -12.73 4.45
N MET A 89 -11.11 -12.41 4.66
CA MET A 89 -11.88 -12.86 5.82
C MET A 89 -12.02 -14.37 5.84
N VAL A 90 -12.34 -15.00 4.71
CA VAL A 90 -12.50 -16.46 4.60
C VAL A 90 -11.20 -17.18 4.93
N PHE A 91 -10.07 -16.77 4.35
CA PHE A 91 -8.78 -17.40 4.64
C PHE A 91 -8.30 -17.15 6.07
N THR A 92 -8.46 -15.93 6.58
CA THR A 92 -8.11 -15.61 7.97
C THR A 92 -8.98 -16.39 8.95
N GLY A 93 -10.27 -16.52 8.64
CA GLY A 93 -11.25 -17.27 9.42
C GLY A 93 -10.95 -18.76 9.47
N ARG A 94 -10.54 -19.35 8.35
CA ARG A 94 -10.13 -20.76 8.31
C ARG A 94 -8.84 -21.03 9.07
N ALA A 95 -7.91 -20.08 9.10
CA ALA A 95 -6.61 -20.27 9.75
C ALA A 95 -6.64 -19.97 11.26
N TYR A 96 -7.38 -18.94 11.68
CA TYR A 96 -7.30 -18.42 13.05
C TYR A 96 -8.64 -18.37 13.78
N GLY A 97 -9.78 -18.51 13.08
CA GLY A 97 -11.11 -18.41 13.66
C GLY A 97 -11.90 -17.18 13.22
N TRP A 98 -13.22 -17.20 13.49
CA TRP A 98 -14.15 -16.18 13.02
C TRP A 98 -13.91 -14.79 13.65
N ARG A 99 -13.36 -14.73 14.87
CA ARG A 99 -13.02 -13.47 15.54
C ARG A 99 -11.92 -12.74 14.78
N GLU A 100 -10.89 -13.46 14.37
CA GLU A 100 -9.77 -12.96 13.59
C GLU A 100 -10.19 -12.60 12.17
N ALA A 101 -11.17 -13.31 11.59
CA ALA A 101 -11.80 -12.92 10.34
C ALA A 101 -12.44 -11.53 10.45
N LEU A 102 -13.21 -11.27 11.51
CA LEU A 102 -13.82 -9.95 11.73
C LEU A 102 -12.75 -8.88 11.96
N TRP A 103 -11.74 -9.16 12.78
CA TRP A 103 -10.60 -8.26 13.00
C TRP A 103 -9.76 -8.00 11.75
N SER A 104 -9.88 -8.80 10.70
CA SER A 104 -9.16 -8.57 9.44
C SER A 104 -9.64 -7.32 8.69
N LEU A 105 -10.92 -6.91 8.88
CA LEU A 105 -11.49 -5.69 8.29
C LEU A 105 -10.88 -4.42 8.87
N PRO A 106 -10.91 -4.15 10.20
CA PRO A 106 -10.26 -2.96 10.76
C PRO A 106 -8.74 -2.96 10.49
N ARG A 107 -8.09 -4.14 10.49
CA ARG A 107 -6.68 -4.25 10.10
C ARG A 107 -6.42 -3.85 8.65
N PHE A 108 -7.38 -4.00 7.73
CA PHE A 108 -7.26 -3.50 6.36
C PHE A 108 -7.13 -1.98 6.35
N VAL A 109 -8.04 -1.31 7.04
CA VAL A 109 -8.09 0.16 7.13
C VAL A 109 -6.81 0.71 7.78
N ILE A 110 -6.45 0.17 8.94
CA ILE A 110 -5.22 0.56 9.66
C ILE A 110 -3.98 0.30 8.79
N GLY A 111 -3.94 -0.82 8.07
CA GLY A 111 -2.84 -1.14 7.15
C GLY A 111 -2.66 -0.08 6.06
N ASN A 112 -3.74 0.44 5.49
CA ASN A 112 -3.68 1.53 4.51
C ASN A 112 -3.18 2.84 5.13
N PHE A 113 -3.63 3.19 6.34
CA PHE A 113 -3.10 4.36 7.06
C PHE A 113 -1.60 4.24 7.37
N VAL A 114 -1.17 3.07 7.84
CA VAL A 114 0.25 2.79 8.10
C VAL A 114 1.06 2.87 6.80
N ALA A 115 0.54 2.35 5.68
CA ALA A 115 1.19 2.45 4.38
C ALA A 115 1.33 3.91 3.92
N LEU A 116 0.27 4.71 4.09
CA LEU A 116 0.27 6.14 3.76
C LEU A 116 1.28 6.92 4.62
N ALA A 117 1.35 6.65 5.92
CA ALA A 117 2.32 7.27 6.82
C ALA A 117 3.77 6.81 6.57
N ALA A 118 3.95 5.55 6.15
CA ALA A 118 5.26 5.00 5.83
C ALA A 118 5.82 5.51 4.51
N ALA A 119 4.97 5.90 3.55
CA ALA A 119 5.39 6.28 2.20
C ALA A 119 6.30 7.54 2.15
N PRO A 120 5.95 8.69 2.77
CA PRO A 120 6.84 9.86 2.83
C PRO A 120 8.15 9.53 3.53
N ARG A 121 8.07 8.74 4.62
CA ARG A 121 9.24 8.33 5.40
C ARG A 121 10.19 7.46 4.57
N ALA A 122 9.66 6.58 3.72
CA ALA A 122 10.43 5.76 2.81
C ALA A 122 11.06 6.59 1.68
N LEU A 123 10.33 7.55 1.11
CA LEU A 123 10.83 8.46 0.07
C LEU A 123 11.97 9.34 0.60
N ILE A 124 11.79 9.96 1.77
CA ILE A 124 12.81 10.78 2.43
C ILE A 124 14.08 9.96 2.67
N ARG A 125 13.95 8.74 3.21
CA ARG A 125 15.10 7.83 3.42
C ARG A 125 15.80 7.50 2.09
N TYR A 126 15.05 7.27 1.01
CA TYR A 126 15.64 7.01 -0.30
C TYR A 126 16.39 8.22 -0.86
N VAL A 127 15.83 9.44 -0.75
CA VAL A 127 16.51 10.68 -1.17
C VAL A 127 17.81 10.88 -0.39
N PHE A 128 17.84 10.57 0.90
CA PHE A 128 19.08 10.63 1.68
C PHE A 128 20.13 9.63 1.22
N VAL A 129 19.72 8.41 0.83
CA VAL A 129 20.64 7.42 0.26
C VAL A 129 21.20 7.89 -1.08
N LEU A 130 20.37 8.48 -1.96
CA LEU A 130 20.84 9.08 -3.21
C LEU A 130 21.83 10.24 -3.00
N ARG A 131 21.69 10.99 -1.90
CA ARG A 131 22.62 12.05 -1.48
C ARG A 131 23.91 11.52 -0.81
N GLY A 132 24.17 10.22 -0.89
CA GLY A 132 25.39 9.59 -0.37
C GLY A 132 25.35 9.17 1.09
N ARG A 133 24.19 9.24 1.77
CA ARG A 133 24.08 8.70 3.14
C ARG A 133 24.01 7.17 3.11
N PRO A 134 24.61 6.47 4.10
CA PRO A 134 24.51 5.03 4.18
C PRO A 134 23.06 4.58 4.38
N ALA A 135 22.68 3.49 3.73
CA ALA A 135 21.37 2.88 3.92
C ALA A 135 21.27 2.28 5.33
N VAL A 136 20.64 3.02 6.26
CA VAL A 136 20.41 2.55 7.63
C VAL A 136 19.23 1.59 7.64
N TRP A 137 19.52 0.33 7.92
CA TRP A 137 18.50 -0.69 8.17
C TRP A 137 18.17 -0.71 9.66
N ASP A 138 16.95 -0.31 10.03
CA ASP A 138 16.43 -0.50 11.39
C ASP A 138 16.21 -2.01 11.62
N LYS A 139 17.26 -2.74 12.03
CA LYS A 139 17.12 -4.14 12.43
C LYS A 139 16.38 -4.13 13.77
N THR A 140 15.23 -4.82 13.84
CA THR A 140 14.62 -5.14 15.13
C THR A 140 15.65 -5.87 15.97
N ARG A 141 15.89 -5.40 17.21
CA ARG A 141 16.80 -6.10 18.14
C ARG A 141 16.27 -7.51 18.32
N HIS A 142 17.08 -8.51 17.93
CA HIS A 142 16.75 -9.90 18.16
C HIS A 142 17.13 -10.22 19.59
N HIS A 143 16.14 -10.54 20.42
CA HIS A 143 16.39 -11.18 21.70
C HIS A 143 16.42 -12.68 21.41
N PHE A 144 17.60 -13.27 21.48
CA PHE A 144 17.70 -14.72 21.46
C PHE A 144 17.24 -15.24 22.84
N PRO A 145 16.50 -16.35 22.91
CA PRO A 145 16.24 -17.00 24.19
C PRO A 145 17.58 -17.44 24.79
N ASP A 146 17.80 -17.14 26.07
CA ASP A 146 18.98 -17.63 26.80
C ASP A 146 18.92 -19.15 26.82
N LEU A 147 19.91 -19.77 26.18
CA LEU A 147 20.22 -21.20 26.29
C LEU A 147 20.82 -21.50 27.66
N SER A 148 20.18 -21.02 28.74
CA SER A 148 20.47 -21.51 30.07
C SER A 148 20.05 -22.98 30.06
N THR A 149 21.08 -23.82 29.95
CA THR A 149 21.06 -25.24 30.27
C THR A 149 20.24 -25.43 31.53
N GLN A 150 19.02 -25.96 31.36
CA GLN A 150 18.27 -26.51 32.48
C GLN A 150 19.16 -27.61 33.09
N PRO A 151 19.42 -27.56 34.41
CA PRO A 151 20.17 -28.61 35.10
C PRO A 151 19.43 -29.95 35.09
#